data_AF-A0A8T2Q6G2-F1
#
_entry.id   AF-A0A8T2Q6G2-F1
#
_cell.length_a   1.000
_cell.length_b   1.000
_cell.length_c   1.000
_cell.angle_alpha   90.00
_cell.angle_beta   90.00
_cell.angle_gamma   90.00
#
_symmetry.space_group_name_H-M   'P 1'
#
loop_
_entity.id
_entity.type
_entity.pdbx_description
1 polymer ?
#
loop_
_entity_poly.entity_id
_entity_poly.type
_entity_poly.pdbx_seq_one_letter_code
_entity_poly.pdbx_strand_id
1 'polypeptide(L)'
;MNAGLAVRFTFSKTASVCVAAGTRQARLCHSGPFNFLTQTAWLDTNRGYNNYAVLYLTPRQPTKALHIRRKLHVQASVDGKKSAELTDTTIKEDDPVSDNAESPGTENGAASETDFPSGDLEFKTVGGWAMFVMKLKMLFTVPWQRIRKGSILKLKLSGKITEQILGRFTSGLSLPQVCENLIKASYDPRIAGVYLQIEPLDCGWGKIEEIRRHILFYKKSGKFIISYMTVGGEKEYYLARTCEELYMPPGAYTTLYGLKVQATFLGGVLEKVGVEPEVQRIGKYKSAGDLISRKDMSEENREMLTALLDDIYSNWLEQVANLNGKSKADVENLLNAGIFEIEKLKEGGWITDIKYEDELEKMLKERLNLEEDKQLSFVDYKKYSRVKLWTLNLAGGRDQIAVLRAAGSISRTKGGINIGGDGIASDQFIEQIRQVRDGKNFKAAILRIDSPGGDALASDLMWRELRLLAAKKPLIASMADVAASGGYYMAMAANAIVAEQLTLTGSIGVVTGRFSLEKLYEKVGYTKEVISRGKFAELDAEQRPLRPDEKEFFAKSAQEAYRRFRDKAALSRSME
;
A
#
# COMPACT_ATOMS: atom_id res chain seq x y z
N MET A 1 38.70 -47.09 7.72
CA MET A 1 39.23 -45.86 8.34
C MET A 1 38.61 -44.69 7.59
N ASN A 2 37.75 -43.82 8.12
CA ASN A 2 37.08 -43.70 9.41
C ASN A 2 35.68 -43.11 9.14
N ALA A 3 34.72 -43.51 9.97
CA ALA A 3 33.30 -43.16 9.89
C ALA A 3 32.92 -41.94 10.75
N GLY A 4 31.69 -41.43 10.54
CA GLY A 4 30.92 -40.60 11.48
C GLY A 4 30.69 -39.15 11.01
N LEU A 5 29.59 -38.46 11.27
CA LEU A 5 28.24 -38.76 11.78
C LEU A 5 27.44 -37.44 11.52
N ALA A 6 26.16 -37.52 11.17
CA ALA A 6 25.29 -36.33 11.01
C ALA A 6 24.83 -35.79 12.37
N VAL A 7 24.83 -34.46 12.55
CA VAL A 7 23.93 -33.74 13.49
C VAL A 7 23.59 -32.35 12.96
N ARG A 8 22.30 -32.02 13.08
CA ARG A 8 21.61 -30.75 12.77
C ARG A 8 21.64 -29.85 14.01
N PHE A 9 21.94 -28.56 13.87
CA PHE A 9 21.60 -27.57 14.91
C PHE A 9 21.08 -26.25 14.31
N THR A 10 19.91 -25.89 14.83
CA THR A 10 19.25 -24.59 14.87
C THR A 10 20.12 -23.56 15.57
N PHE A 11 20.14 -22.31 15.10
CA PHE A 11 20.71 -21.19 15.87
C PHE A 11 19.69 -20.09 16.15
N SER A 12 19.56 -19.87 17.46
CA SER A 12 18.86 -18.83 18.19
C SER A 12 19.64 -17.51 18.18
N LYS A 13 18.92 -16.41 18.35
CA LYS A 13 19.40 -15.05 18.63
C LYS A 13 20.44 -15.01 19.76
N THR A 14 21.51 -14.22 19.57
CA THR A 14 21.96 -13.15 20.50
C THR A 14 23.02 -12.29 19.80
N ALA A 15 22.76 -10.99 19.72
CA ALA A 15 23.76 -9.98 19.36
C ALA A 15 24.40 -9.43 20.63
N SER A 16 25.73 -9.32 20.62
CA SER A 16 26.52 -8.66 21.66
C SER A 16 26.30 -7.15 21.63
N VAL A 17 26.02 -6.56 22.79
CA VAL A 17 25.93 -5.10 22.99
C VAL A 17 27.22 -4.62 23.64
N CYS A 18 27.89 -3.65 23.01
CA CYS A 18 28.94 -2.86 23.61
C CYS A 18 28.30 -1.60 24.23
N VAL A 19 28.50 -1.39 25.52
CA VAL A 19 27.98 -0.24 26.28
C VAL A 19 28.99 0.89 26.23
N ALA A 20 28.56 2.09 25.85
CA ALA A 20 29.25 3.34 26.15
C ALA A 20 28.26 4.34 26.75
N ALA A 21 28.50 4.71 28.00
CA ALA A 21 27.69 5.63 28.78
C ALA A 21 28.02 7.10 28.44
N GLY A 22 26.99 7.94 28.37
CA GLY A 22 27.14 9.40 28.20
C GLY A 22 25.84 10.14 28.52
N THR A 23 25.80 10.77 29.69
CA THR A 23 24.65 11.43 30.33
C THR A 23 24.20 12.75 29.66
N ARG A 24 22.88 13.00 29.57
CA ARG A 24 22.11 14.00 30.38
C ARG A 24 20.69 14.29 29.81
N GLN A 25 19.71 13.99 30.66
CA GLN A 25 18.36 14.58 30.87
C GLN A 25 17.67 15.41 29.76
N ALA A 26 16.49 14.92 29.31
CA ALA A 26 15.31 15.77 29.09
C ALA A 26 13.97 14.99 29.12
N ARG A 27 13.16 15.32 30.14
CA ARG A 27 11.68 15.25 30.32
C ARG A 27 10.86 14.17 29.57
N LEU A 28 10.33 13.25 30.37
CA LEU A 28 9.24 12.31 30.06
C LEU A 28 7.92 13.03 29.78
N CYS A 29 7.34 12.80 28.60
CA CYS A 29 5.90 12.87 28.37
C CYS A 29 5.40 11.43 28.27
N HIS A 30 4.63 10.98 29.27
CA HIS A 30 3.96 9.68 29.23
C HIS A 30 2.82 9.70 28.20
N SER A 31 2.91 8.85 27.18
CA SER A 31 1.77 8.37 26.40
C SER A 31 1.69 6.87 26.58
N GLY A 32 0.65 6.39 27.27
CA GLY A 32 0.44 4.97 27.55
C GLY A 32 0.18 4.11 26.30
N PRO A 33 0.20 2.78 26.44
CA PRO A 33 0.05 1.85 25.33
C PRO A 33 -1.38 1.88 24.76
N PHE A 34 -1.48 2.01 23.43
CA PHE A 34 -2.75 1.99 22.70
C PHE A 34 -3.12 0.55 22.34
N ASN A 35 -4.20 0.05 22.92
CA ASN A 35 -4.84 -1.20 22.47
C ASN A 35 -5.54 -0.98 21.12
N PHE A 36 -4.99 -1.55 20.05
CA PHE A 36 -5.68 -1.65 18.77
C PHE A 36 -6.77 -2.73 18.84
N LEU A 37 -8.04 -2.30 18.83
CA LEU A 37 -9.18 -3.18 18.58
C LEU A 37 -9.66 -2.93 17.14
N THR A 38 -9.80 -3.99 16.35
CA THR A 38 -10.22 -3.95 14.94
C THR A 38 -11.61 -3.29 14.80
N GLN A 39 -11.63 -2.05 14.31
CA GLN A 39 -12.86 -1.39 13.83
C GLN A 39 -12.89 -1.46 12.30
N THR A 40 -13.97 -2.01 11.76
CA THR A 40 -14.24 -1.96 10.32
C THR A 40 -14.79 -0.57 9.96
N ALA A 41 -13.99 0.21 9.23
CA ALA A 41 -14.38 1.48 8.63
C ALA A 41 -14.54 1.30 7.11
N TRP A 42 -15.60 1.90 6.54
CA TRP A 42 -15.92 1.77 5.12
C TRP A 42 -15.79 3.12 4.42
N LEU A 43 -15.07 3.14 3.29
CA LEU A 43 -14.79 4.35 2.52
C LEU A 43 -16.04 4.83 1.81
N ASP A 44 -16.56 6.03 2.12
CA ASP A 44 -17.67 6.61 1.34
C ASP A 44 -17.11 7.43 0.17
N THR A 45 -17.00 6.82 -1.00
CA THR A 45 -16.56 7.53 -2.21
C THR A 45 -17.60 8.52 -2.77
N ASN A 46 -18.82 8.55 -2.23
CA ASN A 46 -19.91 9.41 -2.72
C ASN A 46 -20.05 10.74 -1.93
N ARG A 47 -19.21 10.97 -0.91
CA ARG A 47 -19.12 12.23 -0.15
C ARG A 47 -17.68 12.72 -0.12
N GLY A 48 -17.21 13.26 -1.24
CA GLY A 48 -15.95 13.98 -1.33
C GLY A 48 -16.12 15.30 -2.07
N TYR A 49 -15.52 16.36 -1.58
CA TYR A 49 -15.10 17.45 -2.46
C TYR A 49 -13.98 16.90 -3.34
N ASN A 50 -13.81 17.41 -4.56
CA ASN A 50 -13.06 16.80 -5.67
C ASN A 50 -11.71 16.12 -5.37
N ASN A 51 -11.07 16.32 -4.20
CA ASN A 51 -9.76 15.76 -3.85
C ASN A 51 -9.64 15.10 -2.45
N TYR A 52 -10.72 14.87 -1.67
CA TYR A 52 -10.63 14.05 -0.45
C TYR A 52 -11.88 13.20 -0.19
N ALA A 53 -11.67 11.98 0.30
CA ALA A 53 -12.74 11.05 0.66
C ALA A 53 -12.92 11.00 2.19
N VAL A 54 -14.14 10.69 2.63
CA VAL A 54 -14.44 10.56 4.06
C VAL A 54 -14.76 9.11 4.40
N LEU A 55 -14.01 8.56 5.35
CA LEU A 55 -14.30 7.29 6.02
C LEU A 55 -15.18 7.58 7.24
N TYR A 56 -16.25 6.82 7.43
CA TYR A 56 -17.08 6.91 8.64
C TYR A 56 -16.78 5.74 9.57
N LEU A 57 -16.59 6.02 10.85
CA LEU A 57 -16.38 5.00 11.88
C LEU A 57 -17.72 4.36 12.28
N THR A 58 -17.89 3.07 12.04
CA THR A 58 -19.11 2.37 12.47
C THR A 58 -19.26 2.45 14.00
N PRO A 59 -20.47 2.75 14.54
CA PRO A 59 -20.66 2.80 15.98
C PRO A 59 -20.47 1.43 16.61
N ARG A 60 -19.82 1.40 17.79
CA ARG A 60 -19.74 0.21 18.67
C ARG A 60 -21.13 -0.41 18.83
N GLN A 61 -21.27 -1.72 18.60
CA GLN A 61 -22.36 -2.44 19.26
C GLN A 61 -22.06 -2.48 20.76
N PRO A 62 -23.04 -2.21 21.64
CA PRO A 62 -22.85 -2.41 23.07
C PRO A 62 -22.63 -3.90 23.31
N THR A 63 -21.39 -4.30 23.57
CA THR A 63 -21.15 -5.58 24.24
C THR A 63 -21.83 -5.50 25.60
N LYS A 64 -22.69 -6.48 25.91
CA LYS A 64 -23.32 -6.59 27.22
C LYS A 64 -22.24 -6.49 28.29
N ALA A 65 -22.30 -5.44 29.10
CA ALA A 65 -21.44 -5.27 30.26
C ALA A 65 -21.73 -6.42 31.23
N LEU A 66 -20.85 -7.43 31.26
CA LEU A 66 -20.82 -8.40 32.34
C LEU A 66 -20.41 -7.62 33.61
N HIS A 67 -21.40 -7.24 34.41
CA HIS A 67 -21.17 -6.60 35.70
C HIS A 67 -20.57 -7.64 36.66
N ILE A 68 -19.24 -7.72 36.72
CA ILE A 68 -18.57 -8.35 37.86
C ILE A 68 -18.58 -7.32 38.99
N ARG A 69 -19.64 -7.36 39.81
CA ARG A 69 -19.65 -6.70 41.13
C ARG A 69 -18.62 -7.41 42.01
N ARG A 70 -17.42 -6.85 42.18
CA ARG A 70 -16.58 -7.17 43.36
C ARG A 70 -17.29 -6.58 44.59
N LYS A 71 -18.00 -7.43 45.34
CA LYS A 71 -18.36 -7.13 46.73
C LYS A 71 -17.07 -7.16 47.56
N LEU A 72 -16.66 -6.01 48.09
CA LEU A 72 -15.79 -6.00 49.26
C LEU A 72 -16.56 -6.63 50.42
N HIS A 73 -16.07 -7.76 50.94
CA HIS A 73 -16.41 -8.20 52.29
C HIS A 73 -15.28 -7.78 53.22
N VAL A 74 -15.55 -6.75 54.01
CA VAL A 74 -14.82 -6.45 55.24
C VAL A 74 -15.48 -7.28 56.33
N GLN A 75 -14.72 -8.16 56.96
CA GLN A 75 -15.14 -8.84 58.19
C GLN A 75 -14.10 -8.53 59.26
N ALA A 76 -14.53 -7.75 60.25
CA ALA A 76 -13.79 -7.55 61.50
C ALA A 76 -14.15 -8.69 62.47
N SER A 77 -13.16 -9.17 63.22
CA SER A 77 -13.36 -9.97 64.44
C SER A 77 -12.21 -9.70 65.39
N VAL A 78 -12.52 -9.59 66.68
CA VAL A 78 -11.70 -9.10 67.78
C VAL A 78 -11.43 -10.22 68.79
N ASP A 79 -10.24 -10.18 69.39
CA ASP A 79 -9.74 -10.71 70.67
C ASP A 79 -9.48 -12.21 70.95
N GLY A 80 -8.31 -12.48 71.54
CA GLY A 80 -8.04 -13.68 72.34
C GLY A 80 -6.56 -14.04 72.58
N LYS A 81 -6.01 -13.69 73.75
CA LYS A 81 -4.67 -13.99 74.30
C LYS A 81 -4.27 -15.49 74.38
N LYS A 82 -2.97 -15.82 74.24
CA LYS A 82 -2.07 -16.37 75.30
C LYS A 82 -0.69 -16.77 74.78
N SER A 83 0.27 -16.74 75.70
CA SER A 83 1.73 -16.92 75.59
C SER A 83 2.24 -18.27 76.13
N ALA A 84 3.44 -18.66 75.64
CA ALA A 84 4.56 -19.34 76.34
C ALA A 84 4.96 -20.79 75.92
N GLU A 85 6.30 -20.96 75.90
CA GLU A 85 7.16 -22.17 76.04
C GLU A 85 7.79 -22.89 74.81
N LEU A 86 9.08 -22.57 74.59
CA LEU A 86 10.31 -23.39 74.43
C LEU A 86 10.20 -24.91 74.10
N THR A 87 10.85 -25.37 73.02
CA THR A 87 12.21 -25.98 72.99
C THR A 87 12.57 -26.58 71.61
N ASP A 88 13.71 -26.14 71.07
CA ASP A 88 14.82 -26.88 70.45
C ASP A 88 14.58 -28.19 69.65
N THR A 89 14.80 -28.17 68.32
CA THR A 89 15.82 -28.99 67.61
C THR A 89 15.79 -28.79 66.07
N THR A 90 16.93 -28.32 65.55
CA THR A 90 17.52 -28.42 64.20
C THR A 90 17.41 -29.84 63.58
N ILE A 91 17.25 -30.13 62.27
CA ILE A 91 17.68 -29.58 60.97
C ILE A 91 16.84 -30.29 59.86
N LYS A 92 16.34 -29.60 58.81
CA LYS A 92 16.76 -29.66 57.38
C LYS A 92 15.68 -29.22 56.35
N GLU A 93 16.13 -28.32 55.47
CA GLU A 93 15.75 -28.10 54.04
C GLU A 93 14.28 -27.80 53.69
N ASP A 94 13.94 -26.52 53.50
CA ASP A 94 13.62 -25.92 52.18
C ASP A 94 13.23 -24.43 52.30
N ASP A 95 13.52 -23.69 51.22
CA ASP A 95 13.21 -22.28 50.90
C ASP A 95 13.91 -21.12 51.65
N PRO A 96 14.28 -20.08 50.89
CA PRO A 96 13.93 -18.74 51.31
C PRO A 96 13.16 -17.97 50.24
N VAL A 97 11.98 -17.50 50.63
CA VAL A 97 11.27 -16.38 49.99
C VAL A 97 11.73 -15.07 50.65
N SER A 98 11.90 -14.06 49.81
CA SER A 98 11.87 -12.60 50.04
C SER A 98 12.89 -11.94 50.98
N ASP A 99 13.62 -10.94 50.46
CA ASP A 99 13.19 -9.55 50.66
C ASP A 99 13.90 -8.54 49.74
N ASN A 100 13.08 -7.86 48.94
CA ASN A 100 13.03 -6.41 48.74
C ASN A 100 14.32 -5.64 48.41
N ALA A 101 14.48 -5.35 47.11
CA ALA A 101 14.70 -3.98 46.66
C ALA A 101 14.18 -3.83 45.23
N GLU A 102 13.04 -3.16 45.07
CA GLU A 102 12.57 -2.66 43.79
C GLU A 102 13.63 -1.72 43.18
N SER A 103 14.14 -2.10 42.01
CA SER A 103 14.81 -1.18 41.09
C SER A 103 14.02 -1.18 39.78
N PRO A 104 13.70 -0.01 39.20
CA PRO A 104 12.67 0.14 38.18
C PRO A 104 13.08 -0.55 36.88
N GLY A 105 12.25 -1.51 36.46
CA GLY A 105 12.40 -2.16 35.16
C GLY A 105 12.27 -1.14 34.03
N THR A 106 13.35 -0.96 33.28
CA THR A 106 13.34 -0.38 31.95
C THR A 106 12.60 -1.32 31.00
N GLU A 107 11.32 -1.05 30.76
CA GLU A 107 10.56 -1.66 29.67
C GLU A 107 11.07 -1.13 28.32
N ASN A 108 11.96 -1.89 27.68
CA ASN A 108 12.21 -1.76 26.25
C ASN A 108 11.03 -2.37 25.50
N GLY A 109 10.04 -1.54 25.16
CA GLY A 109 8.89 -1.92 24.33
C GLY A 109 9.28 -2.14 22.87
N ALA A 110 9.88 -3.29 22.56
CA ALA A 110 9.90 -3.80 21.20
C ALA A 110 8.54 -4.46 20.92
N ALA A 111 7.72 -3.83 20.07
CA ALA A 111 6.44 -4.37 19.63
C ALA A 111 6.64 -5.77 19.02
N SER A 112 5.84 -6.73 19.47
CA SER A 112 5.79 -8.09 18.96
C SER A 112 5.12 -8.13 17.58
N GLU A 113 5.37 -9.15 16.75
CA GLU A 113 4.68 -9.32 15.44
C GLU A 113 3.15 -9.39 15.58
N THR A 114 2.63 -9.67 16.77
CA THR A 114 1.19 -9.67 17.08
C THR A 114 0.58 -8.28 17.31
N ASP A 115 1.38 -7.20 17.33
CA ASP A 115 0.90 -5.83 17.61
C ASP A 115 0.41 -5.07 16.37
N PHE A 116 0.63 -5.60 15.16
CA PHE A 116 0.19 -4.96 13.92
C PHE A 116 -1.00 -5.72 13.30
N PRO A 117 -2.02 -4.99 12.77
CA PRO A 117 -3.15 -5.64 12.13
C PRO A 117 -2.68 -6.42 10.89
N SER A 118 -3.18 -7.64 10.68
CA SER A 118 -2.78 -8.50 9.54
C SER A 118 -3.10 -7.91 8.17
N GLY A 119 -3.90 -6.83 8.12
CA GLY A 119 -4.38 -6.23 6.88
C GLY A 119 -5.54 -6.98 6.24
N ASP A 120 -5.91 -8.15 6.79
CA ASP A 120 -7.03 -8.95 6.31
C ASP A 120 -8.38 -8.25 6.54
N LEU A 121 -9.25 -8.36 5.55
CA LEU A 121 -10.62 -7.90 5.67
C LEU A 121 -11.48 -8.98 6.35
N GLU A 122 -12.09 -8.59 7.46
CA GLU A 122 -13.06 -9.42 8.21
C GLU A 122 -14.46 -9.30 7.63
N PHE A 123 -14.99 -10.40 7.07
CA PHE A 123 -16.37 -10.46 6.61
C PHE A 123 -17.30 -10.74 7.79
N LYS A 124 -18.28 -9.86 8.01
CA LYS A 124 -19.27 -10.01 9.09
C LYS A 124 -20.59 -10.45 8.50
N THR A 125 -21.10 -11.59 8.92
CA THR A 125 -22.41 -12.07 8.47
C THR A 125 -23.52 -11.12 8.90
N VAL A 126 -24.46 -10.86 8.00
CA VAL A 126 -25.57 -9.94 8.27
C VAL A 126 -26.73 -10.72 8.90
N GLY A 127 -27.09 -10.39 10.14
CA GLY A 127 -28.24 -11.00 10.81
C GLY A 127 -29.56 -10.72 10.10
N GLY A 128 -30.57 -11.58 10.30
CA GLY A 128 -31.86 -11.51 9.60
C GLY A 128 -32.59 -10.17 9.73
N TRP A 129 -32.53 -9.53 10.90
CA TRP A 129 -33.12 -8.20 11.12
C TRP A 129 -32.41 -7.11 10.31
N ALA A 130 -31.07 -7.10 10.28
CA ALA A 130 -30.32 -6.14 9.49
C ALA A 130 -30.55 -6.32 7.98
N MET A 131 -30.72 -7.56 7.52
CA MET A 131 -31.16 -7.87 6.16
C MET A 131 -32.56 -7.35 5.85
N PHE A 132 -33.51 -7.50 6.78
CA PHE A 132 -34.86 -6.96 6.64
C PHE A 132 -34.85 -5.43 6.52
N VAL A 133 -34.14 -4.74 7.42
CA VAL A 133 -33.98 -3.27 7.38
C VAL A 133 -33.33 -2.80 6.08
N MET A 134 -32.32 -3.53 5.59
CA MET A 134 -31.68 -3.23 4.31
C MET A 134 -32.67 -3.34 3.14
N LYS A 135 -33.47 -4.42 3.07
CA LYS A 135 -34.51 -4.59 2.05
C LYS A 135 -35.54 -3.46 2.09
N LEU A 136 -35.96 -3.04 3.28
CA LEU A 136 -36.89 -1.92 3.46
C LEU A 136 -36.30 -0.61 2.92
N LYS A 137 -35.04 -0.29 3.27
CA LYS A 137 -34.34 0.91 2.75
C LYS A 137 -34.25 0.91 1.23
N MET A 138 -34.07 -0.25 0.61
CA MET A 138 -33.98 -0.38 -0.84
C MET A 138 -35.28 -0.02 -1.57
N LEU A 139 -36.46 -0.20 -0.95
CA LEU A 139 -37.76 0.19 -1.55
C LEU A 139 -37.86 1.70 -1.80
N PHE A 140 -37.17 2.50 -0.97
CA PHE A 140 -37.15 3.97 -1.05
C PHE A 140 -35.96 4.51 -1.85
N THR A 141 -35.19 3.66 -2.53
CA THR A 141 -34.04 4.12 -3.34
C THR A 141 -34.48 4.78 -4.64
N VAL A 142 -33.78 5.87 -4.98
CA VAL A 142 -34.01 6.67 -6.18
C VAL A 142 -33.79 5.84 -7.46
N PRO A 143 -34.51 6.14 -8.57
CA PRO A 143 -34.53 5.30 -9.77
C PRO A 143 -33.15 4.94 -10.34
N TRP A 144 -32.18 5.87 -10.31
CA TRP A 144 -30.83 5.64 -10.82
C TRP A 144 -29.94 4.74 -9.94
N GLN A 145 -30.38 4.42 -8.71
CA GLN A 145 -29.75 3.46 -7.80
C GLN A 145 -30.47 2.10 -7.78
N ARG A 146 -31.55 1.96 -8.56
CA ARG A 146 -32.29 0.70 -8.66
C ARG A 146 -31.46 -0.31 -9.46
N ILE A 147 -31.21 -1.43 -8.80
CA ILE A 147 -30.55 -2.62 -9.33
C ILE A 147 -31.58 -3.74 -9.29
N ARG A 148 -31.69 -4.49 -10.39
CA ARG A 148 -32.60 -5.63 -10.45
C ARG A 148 -32.08 -6.73 -9.53
N LYS A 149 -32.99 -7.43 -8.85
CA LYS A 149 -32.62 -8.59 -8.05
C LYS A 149 -32.09 -9.69 -8.99
N GLY A 150 -31.03 -10.38 -8.59
CA GLY A 150 -30.37 -11.39 -9.42
C GLY A 150 -29.37 -10.79 -10.41
N SER A 151 -29.00 -9.52 -10.24
CA SER A 151 -28.03 -8.88 -11.12
C SER A 151 -26.61 -9.42 -10.91
N ILE A 152 -25.82 -9.43 -11.99
CA ILE A 152 -24.39 -9.75 -11.96
C ILE A 152 -23.63 -8.43 -12.09
N LEU A 153 -22.72 -8.16 -11.15
CA LEU A 153 -21.83 -6.99 -11.25
C LEU A 153 -20.73 -7.29 -12.27
N LYS A 154 -20.75 -6.59 -13.42
CA LYS A 154 -19.71 -6.69 -14.45
C LYS A 154 -18.66 -5.61 -14.17
N LEU A 155 -17.43 -6.04 -13.87
CA LEU A 155 -16.27 -5.18 -13.70
C LEU A 155 -15.28 -5.48 -14.82
N LYS A 156 -14.96 -4.49 -15.63
CA LYS A 156 -13.89 -4.56 -16.62
C LYS A 156 -12.64 -3.89 -16.05
N LEU A 157 -11.59 -4.66 -15.82
CA LEU A 157 -10.31 -4.20 -15.30
C LEU A 157 -9.33 -4.10 -16.48
N SER A 158 -8.98 -2.89 -16.90
CA SER A 158 -8.10 -2.64 -18.04
C SER A 158 -7.38 -1.30 -17.94
N GLY A 159 -6.16 -1.25 -18.45
CA GLY A 159 -5.33 -0.03 -18.51
C GLY A 159 -4.97 0.52 -17.14
N LYS A 160 -4.83 1.85 -17.05
CA LYS A 160 -4.42 2.56 -15.83
C LYS A 160 -5.52 2.55 -14.79
N ILE A 161 -5.17 2.17 -13.56
CA ILE A 161 -6.04 2.25 -12.38
C ILE A 161 -5.58 3.42 -11.51
N THR A 162 -6.45 4.43 -11.35
CA THR A 162 -6.14 5.63 -10.56
C THR A 162 -6.49 5.45 -9.07
N GLU A 163 -5.71 6.11 -8.21
CA GLU A 163 -6.02 6.27 -6.78
C GLU A 163 -7.14 7.29 -6.53
N GLN A 164 -7.43 8.15 -7.52
CA GLN A 164 -8.44 9.19 -7.40
C GLN A 164 -9.85 8.62 -7.53
N ILE A 165 -10.81 9.25 -6.85
CA ILE A 165 -12.22 8.91 -7.01
C ILE A 165 -12.72 9.58 -8.29
N LEU A 166 -13.28 8.79 -9.20
CA LEU A 166 -13.77 9.29 -10.47
C LEU A 166 -15.22 9.78 -10.34
N GLY A 167 -15.47 10.96 -10.89
CA GLY A 167 -16.79 11.56 -10.97
C GLY A 167 -17.68 10.88 -12.00
N ARG A 168 -18.97 11.26 -12.01
CA ARG A 168 -20.00 10.68 -12.89
C ARG A 168 -19.64 10.74 -14.38
N PHE A 169 -18.99 11.82 -14.81
CA PHE A 169 -18.66 12.08 -16.21
C PHE A 169 -17.22 11.70 -16.56
N THR A 170 -16.45 11.21 -15.60
CA THR A 170 -15.06 10.83 -15.81
C THR A 170 -15.00 9.37 -16.26
N SER A 171 -14.22 9.10 -17.31
CA SER A 171 -13.87 7.75 -17.73
C SER A 171 -12.66 7.22 -16.94
N GLY A 172 -12.48 5.91 -16.94
CA GLY A 172 -11.37 5.25 -16.25
C GLY A 172 -11.80 4.38 -15.06
N LEU A 173 -10.81 3.73 -14.46
CA LEU A 173 -10.96 2.86 -13.29
C LEU A 173 -10.34 3.51 -12.07
N SER A 174 -11.05 3.46 -10.95
CA SER A 174 -10.61 3.97 -9.66
C SER A 174 -10.44 2.80 -8.71
N LEU A 175 -9.24 2.60 -8.18
CA LEU A 175 -8.98 1.55 -7.20
C LEU A 175 -9.94 1.64 -5.99
N PRO A 176 -10.14 2.82 -5.36
CA PRO A 176 -11.13 2.97 -4.31
C PRO A 176 -12.53 2.48 -4.67
N GLN A 177 -13.01 2.78 -5.88
CA GLN A 177 -14.34 2.40 -6.32
C GLN A 177 -14.42 0.91 -6.70
N VAL A 178 -13.37 0.32 -7.27
CA VAL A 178 -13.29 -1.13 -7.53
C VAL A 178 -13.38 -1.89 -6.20
N CYS A 179 -12.55 -1.51 -5.23
CA CYS A 179 -12.51 -2.11 -3.90
C CYS A 179 -13.84 -1.94 -3.15
N GLU A 180 -14.40 -0.71 -3.14
CA GLU A 180 -15.70 -0.44 -2.53
C GLU A 180 -16.82 -1.24 -3.22
N ASN A 181 -16.78 -1.40 -4.54
CA ASN A 181 -17.78 -2.17 -5.26
C ASN A 181 -17.74 -3.67 -4.92
N LEU A 182 -16.56 -4.27 -4.77
CA LEU A 182 -16.43 -5.65 -4.31
C LEU A 182 -16.99 -5.82 -2.88
N ILE A 183 -16.66 -4.88 -1.99
CA ILE A 183 -17.24 -4.84 -0.65
C ILE A 183 -18.77 -4.75 -0.71
N LYS A 184 -19.32 -3.75 -1.42
CA LYS A 184 -20.77 -3.55 -1.53
C LYS A 184 -21.45 -4.78 -2.09
N ALA A 185 -20.90 -5.37 -3.16
CA ALA A 185 -21.43 -6.57 -3.79
C ALA A 185 -21.49 -7.77 -2.85
N SER A 186 -20.53 -7.91 -1.92
CA SER A 186 -20.55 -8.98 -0.91
C SER A 186 -21.80 -8.90 0.00
N TYR A 187 -22.30 -7.69 0.28
CA TYR A 187 -23.45 -7.44 1.17
C TYR A 187 -24.78 -7.22 0.44
N ASP A 188 -24.77 -6.80 -0.83
CA ASP A 188 -25.98 -6.41 -1.55
C ASP A 188 -26.82 -7.62 -2.01
N PRO A 189 -28.02 -7.89 -1.46
CA PRO A 189 -28.84 -9.05 -1.83
C PRO A 189 -29.39 -8.99 -3.27
N ARG A 190 -29.24 -7.86 -3.96
CA ARG A 190 -29.64 -7.73 -5.38
C ARG A 190 -28.57 -8.31 -6.30
N ILE A 191 -27.32 -8.35 -5.85
CA ILE A 191 -26.19 -8.91 -6.59
C ILE A 191 -26.08 -10.40 -6.29
N ALA A 192 -26.22 -11.22 -7.32
CA ALA A 192 -26.09 -12.67 -7.25
C ALA A 192 -24.63 -13.13 -7.40
N GLY A 193 -23.84 -12.40 -8.19
CA GLY A 193 -22.44 -12.73 -8.47
C GLY A 193 -21.66 -11.58 -9.09
N VAL A 194 -20.36 -11.79 -9.28
CA VAL A 194 -19.44 -10.85 -9.94
C VAL A 194 -18.86 -11.50 -11.20
N TYR A 195 -18.80 -10.74 -12.29
CA TYR A 195 -18.10 -11.08 -13.52
C TYR A 195 -16.93 -10.11 -13.67
N LEU A 196 -15.70 -10.61 -13.60
CA LEU A 196 -14.48 -9.83 -13.82
C LEU A 196 -13.95 -10.08 -15.24
N GLN A 197 -14.06 -9.07 -16.10
CA GLN A 197 -13.32 -9.06 -17.37
C GLN A 197 -11.95 -8.44 -17.11
N ILE A 198 -10.88 -9.20 -17.32
CA ILE A 198 -9.52 -8.74 -17.07
C ILE A 198 -8.80 -8.64 -18.40
N GLU A 199 -8.24 -7.47 -18.65
CA GLU A 199 -7.44 -7.11 -19.83
C GLU A 199 -6.12 -6.49 -19.34
N PRO A 200 -5.14 -6.23 -20.22
CA PRO A 200 -3.84 -5.72 -19.80
C PRO A 200 -3.92 -4.48 -18.89
N LEU A 201 -3.26 -4.56 -17.73
CA LEU A 201 -3.26 -3.56 -16.66
C LEU A 201 -1.97 -2.74 -16.65
N ASP A 202 -2.13 -1.43 -16.51
CA ASP A 202 -1.05 -0.47 -16.35
C ASP A 202 -1.01 0.05 -14.89
N CYS A 203 -0.55 -0.83 -14.01
CA CYS A 203 -0.32 -0.53 -12.59
C CYS A 203 0.79 -1.41 -11.99
N GLY A 204 1.24 -1.03 -10.79
CA GLY A 204 2.18 -1.82 -10.00
C GLY A 204 1.51 -2.97 -9.27
N TRP A 205 2.32 -3.75 -8.55
CA TRP A 205 1.86 -4.95 -7.84
C TRP A 205 1.08 -4.62 -6.55
N GLY A 206 1.30 -3.46 -5.93
CA GLY A 206 0.57 -3.06 -4.72
C GLY A 206 -0.93 -2.96 -4.96
N LYS A 207 -1.36 -2.34 -6.07
CA LYS A 207 -2.78 -2.29 -6.44
C LYS A 207 -3.35 -3.66 -6.78
N ILE A 208 -2.55 -4.54 -7.41
CA ILE A 208 -2.98 -5.90 -7.73
C ILE A 208 -3.25 -6.70 -6.44
N GLU A 209 -2.36 -6.62 -5.45
CA GLU A 209 -2.56 -7.23 -4.13
C GLU A 209 -3.77 -6.66 -3.40
N GLU A 210 -3.99 -5.35 -3.48
CA GLU A 210 -5.17 -4.73 -2.88
C GLU A 210 -6.46 -5.23 -3.53
N ILE A 211 -6.55 -5.32 -4.86
CA ILE A 211 -7.73 -5.86 -5.54
C ILE A 211 -7.89 -7.35 -5.21
N ARG A 212 -6.82 -8.14 -5.22
CA ARG A 212 -6.82 -9.57 -4.85
C ARG A 212 -7.42 -9.77 -3.45
N ARG A 213 -6.99 -8.99 -2.46
CA ARG A 213 -7.53 -9.04 -1.10
C ARG A 213 -9.04 -8.74 -1.07
N HIS A 214 -9.52 -7.80 -1.89
CA HIS A 214 -10.95 -7.49 -1.99
C HIS A 214 -11.74 -8.60 -2.72
N ILE A 215 -11.14 -9.29 -3.68
CA ILE A 215 -11.73 -10.50 -4.30
C ILE A 215 -11.85 -11.61 -3.25
N LEU A 216 -10.79 -11.89 -2.48
CA LEU A 216 -10.81 -12.88 -1.39
C LEU A 216 -11.87 -12.52 -0.34
N PHE A 217 -12.01 -11.24 0.01
CA PHE A 217 -13.08 -10.77 0.88
C PHE A 217 -14.47 -11.03 0.29
N TYR A 218 -14.69 -10.71 -0.99
CA TYR A 218 -15.96 -10.95 -1.67
C TYR A 218 -16.33 -12.44 -1.63
N LYS A 219 -15.38 -13.34 -1.85
CA LYS A 219 -15.60 -14.80 -1.83
C LYS A 219 -16.14 -15.30 -0.49
N LYS A 220 -15.78 -14.66 0.63
CA LYS A 220 -16.34 -14.99 1.97
C LYS A 220 -17.87 -14.77 2.06
N SER A 221 -18.48 -14.04 1.12
CA SER A 221 -19.94 -13.89 1.05
C SER A 221 -20.68 -15.14 0.54
N GLY A 222 -19.96 -16.11 -0.04
CA GLY A 222 -20.54 -17.31 -0.65
C GLY A 222 -21.22 -17.09 -2.01
N LYS A 223 -21.20 -15.87 -2.54
CA LYS A 223 -21.67 -15.56 -3.89
C LYS A 223 -20.62 -15.94 -4.92
N PHE A 224 -21.04 -16.35 -6.10
CA PHE A 224 -20.10 -16.70 -7.16
C PHE A 224 -19.35 -15.47 -7.67
N ILE A 225 -18.12 -15.70 -8.14
CA ILE A 225 -17.29 -14.75 -8.87
C ILE A 225 -16.59 -15.51 -9.98
N ILE A 226 -16.67 -14.99 -11.20
CA ILE A 226 -15.94 -15.55 -12.34
C ILE A 226 -15.03 -14.50 -12.94
N SER A 227 -13.96 -14.95 -13.57
CA SER A 227 -13.05 -14.13 -14.35
C SER A 227 -13.03 -14.59 -15.81
N TYR A 228 -12.88 -13.63 -16.71
CA TYR A 228 -12.79 -13.85 -18.15
C TYR A 228 -11.63 -13.03 -18.71
N MET A 229 -10.76 -13.69 -19.47
CA MET A 229 -9.57 -13.08 -20.05
C MET A 229 -9.46 -13.43 -21.52
N THR A 230 -9.30 -12.40 -22.36
CA THR A 230 -9.09 -12.55 -23.81
C THR A 230 -7.65 -12.23 -24.20
N VAL A 231 -7.02 -11.30 -23.48
CA VAL A 231 -5.61 -10.93 -23.62
C VAL A 231 -5.07 -10.65 -22.22
N GLY A 232 -3.91 -11.16 -21.87
CA GLY A 232 -3.29 -10.87 -20.58
C GLY A 232 -1.95 -11.57 -20.36
N GLY A 233 -1.20 -11.11 -19.37
CA GLY A 233 0.07 -11.70 -18.95
C GLY A 233 0.02 -12.22 -17.51
N GLU A 234 1.19 -12.28 -16.88
CA GLU A 234 1.38 -12.82 -15.54
C GLU A 234 0.59 -12.06 -14.47
N LYS A 235 0.47 -10.73 -14.59
CA LYS A 235 -0.31 -9.89 -13.67
C LYS A 235 -1.81 -10.16 -13.78
N GLU A 236 -2.33 -10.19 -15.01
CA GLU A 236 -3.75 -10.40 -15.28
C GLU A 236 -4.16 -11.81 -14.86
N TYR A 237 -3.34 -12.82 -15.21
CA TYR A 237 -3.56 -14.21 -14.82
C TYR A 237 -3.57 -14.38 -13.30
N TYR A 238 -2.63 -13.74 -12.59
CA TYR A 238 -2.59 -13.75 -11.13
C TYR A 238 -3.90 -13.26 -10.49
N LEU A 239 -4.42 -12.13 -11.00
CA LEU A 239 -5.67 -11.57 -10.51
C LEU A 239 -6.88 -12.44 -10.90
N ALA A 240 -6.93 -12.89 -12.16
CA ALA A 240 -8.00 -13.73 -12.69
C ALA A 240 -8.13 -15.02 -11.89
N ARG A 241 -7.01 -15.71 -11.66
CA ARG A 241 -7.00 -17.00 -10.97
C ARG A 241 -7.45 -16.93 -9.51
N THR A 242 -7.37 -15.75 -8.88
CA THR A 242 -7.93 -15.50 -7.54
C THR A 242 -9.44 -15.80 -7.47
N CYS A 243 -10.16 -15.66 -8.58
CA CYS A 243 -11.60 -15.92 -8.66
C CYS A 243 -11.96 -17.41 -8.62
N GLU A 244 -10.97 -18.31 -8.67
CA GLU A 244 -11.12 -19.76 -8.86
C GLU A 244 -11.67 -20.18 -10.23
N GLU A 245 -12.71 -19.49 -10.70
CA GLU A 245 -13.31 -19.67 -12.02
C GLU A 245 -12.67 -18.71 -13.03
N LEU A 246 -11.82 -19.23 -13.91
CA LEU A 246 -11.14 -18.50 -14.99
C LEU A 246 -11.48 -19.12 -16.34
N TYR A 247 -12.15 -18.34 -17.18
CA TYR A 247 -12.56 -18.74 -18.51
C TYR A 247 -11.84 -17.91 -19.58
N MET A 248 -11.54 -18.53 -20.70
CA MET A 248 -10.88 -17.89 -21.85
C MET A 248 -11.51 -18.39 -23.16
N PRO A 249 -11.60 -17.57 -24.22
CA PRO A 249 -11.95 -18.09 -25.54
C PRO A 249 -10.78 -18.87 -26.15
N PRO A 250 -11.02 -19.76 -27.14
CA PRO A 250 -9.96 -20.53 -27.80
C PRO A 250 -8.85 -19.65 -28.41
N GLY A 251 -9.23 -18.47 -28.94
CA GLY A 251 -8.30 -17.50 -29.53
C GLY A 251 -7.69 -16.51 -28.54
N ALA A 252 -7.69 -16.78 -27.24
CA ALA A 252 -7.12 -15.87 -26.26
C ALA A 252 -5.59 -15.75 -26.41
N TYR A 253 -5.05 -14.55 -26.17
CA TYR A 253 -3.62 -14.29 -26.15
C TYR A 253 -3.13 -14.17 -24.71
N THR A 254 -2.58 -15.26 -24.19
CA THR A 254 -2.02 -15.31 -22.83
C THR A 254 -0.51 -15.42 -22.87
N THR A 255 0.20 -14.49 -22.22
CA THR A 255 1.66 -14.53 -22.12
C THR A 255 2.07 -14.92 -20.70
N LEU A 256 2.36 -16.20 -20.48
CA LEU A 256 2.89 -16.73 -19.23
C LEU A 256 4.30 -17.23 -19.47
N TYR A 257 5.23 -16.29 -19.63
CA TYR A 257 6.63 -16.56 -19.99
C TYR A 257 7.61 -16.15 -18.89
N GLY A 258 7.11 -15.48 -17.85
CA GLY A 258 7.88 -15.06 -16.70
C GLY A 258 8.02 -13.55 -16.62
N LEU A 259 8.66 -13.10 -15.54
CA LEU A 259 8.77 -11.68 -15.22
C LEU A 259 10.10 -11.12 -15.69
N LYS A 260 10.07 -9.88 -16.19
CA LYS A 260 11.28 -9.13 -16.55
C LYS A 260 11.22 -7.71 -16.05
N VAL A 261 12.40 -7.16 -15.76
CA VAL A 261 12.60 -5.74 -15.48
C VAL A 261 13.52 -5.16 -16.55
N GLN A 262 13.16 -4.00 -17.08
CA GLN A 262 13.93 -3.30 -18.11
C GLN A 262 14.30 -1.92 -17.62
N ALA A 263 15.57 -1.54 -17.80
CA ALA A 263 16.05 -0.18 -17.58
C ALA A 263 16.47 0.45 -18.93
N THR A 264 16.26 1.75 -19.05
CA THR A 264 16.63 2.55 -20.22
C THR A 264 17.80 3.46 -19.86
N PHE A 265 18.70 3.69 -20.83
CA PHE A 265 19.87 4.55 -20.68
C PHE A 265 20.03 5.44 -21.92
N LEU A 266 20.11 6.74 -21.72
CA LEU A 266 20.16 7.78 -22.74
C LEU A 266 21.51 8.49 -22.81
N GLY A 267 22.47 8.20 -21.93
CA GLY A 267 23.75 8.91 -21.90
C GLY A 267 24.50 8.85 -23.25
N GLY A 268 24.44 7.72 -23.94
CA GLY A 268 25.04 7.60 -25.28
C GLY A 268 24.29 8.37 -26.38
N VAL A 269 22.99 8.63 -26.19
CA VAL A 269 22.22 9.51 -27.09
C VAL A 269 22.57 10.97 -26.82
N LEU A 270 22.59 11.37 -25.54
CA LEU A 270 22.91 12.73 -25.11
C LEU A 270 24.31 13.15 -25.55
N GLU A 271 25.30 12.27 -25.40
CA GLU A 271 26.66 12.50 -25.90
C GLU A 271 26.69 12.77 -27.42
N LYS A 272 25.97 11.99 -28.22
CA LYS A 272 25.92 12.16 -29.69
C LYS A 272 25.28 13.48 -30.12
N VAL A 273 24.30 13.98 -29.36
CA VAL A 273 23.66 15.26 -29.64
C VAL A 273 24.45 16.45 -29.08
N GLY A 274 25.50 16.22 -28.28
CA GLY A 274 26.29 17.30 -27.68
C GLY A 274 25.72 17.83 -26.37
N VAL A 275 24.89 17.05 -25.69
CA VAL A 275 24.33 17.39 -24.38
C VAL A 275 25.10 16.63 -23.30
N GLU A 276 25.70 17.37 -22.37
CA GLU A 276 26.50 16.80 -21.28
C GLU A 276 25.71 16.87 -19.95
N PRO A 277 25.26 15.71 -19.41
CA PRO A 277 24.57 15.67 -18.13
C PRO A 277 25.55 15.81 -16.96
N GLU A 278 25.35 16.84 -16.13
CA GLU A 278 26.10 17.06 -14.89
C GLU A 278 25.22 16.65 -13.71
N VAL A 279 25.37 15.39 -13.27
CA VAL A 279 24.51 14.76 -12.25
C VAL A 279 25.26 14.56 -10.94
N GLN A 280 24.66 14.95 -9.82
CA GLN A 280 25.06 14.59 -8.48
C GLN A 280 24.06 13.59 -7.89
N ARG A 281 24.54 12.40 -7.55
CA ARG A 281 23.75 11.36 -6.90
C ARG A 281 24.38 11.02 -5.55
N ILE A 282 23.59 11.07 -4.49
CA ILE A 282 23.99 10.68 -3.14
C ILE A 282 23.22 9.42 -2.74
N GLY A 283 23.96 8.34 -2.49
CA GLY A 283 23.45 7.00 -2.21
C GLY A 283 23.86 6.00 -3.29
N LYS A 284 24.47 4.89 -2.87
CA LYS A 284 24.99 3.81 -3.75
C LYS A 284 23.95 3.34 -4.79
N TYR A 285 22.71 3.13 -4.32
CA TYR A 285 21.59 2.62 -5.12
C TYR A 285 20.68 3.71 -5.72
N LYS A 286 21.05 5.01 -5.62
CA LYS A 286 20.23 6.09 -6.19
C LYS A 286 20.47 6.17 -7.71
N SER A 287 19.77 5.32 -8.46
CA SER A 287 19.96 5.11 -9.91
C SER A 287 19.11 5.99 -10.82
N ALA A 288 18.24 6.86 -10.28
CA ALA A 288 17.39 7.73 -11.10
C ALA A 288 18.18 8.66 -12.05
N GLY A 289 19.41 9.03 -11.69
CA GLY A 289 20.31 9.81 -12.56
C GLY A 289 20.95 8.98 -13.67
N ASP A 290 21.06 7.66 -13.49
CA ASP A 290 21.76 6.76 -14.41
C ASP A 290 21.09 6.75 -15.79
N LEU A 291 19.77 6.94 -15.86
CA LEU A 291 19.00 7.07 -17.11
C LEU A 291 19.64 8.08 -18.07
N ILE A 292 20.13 9.21 -17.57
CA ILE A 292 20.71 10.26 -18.41
C ILE A 292 22.24 10.26 -18.38
N SER A 293 22.87 9.82 -17.28
CA SER A 293 24.32 9.90 -17.14
C SER A 293 25.09 8.66 -17.63
N ARG A 294 24.42 7.50 -17.78
CA ARG A 294 25.06 6.24 -18.17
C ARG A 294 24.60 5.75 -19.54
N LYS A 295 25.38 4.83 -20.12
CA LYS A 295 25.06 4.06 -21.32
C LYS A 295 24.53 2.66 -20.98
N ASP A 296 24.78 2.21 -19.76
CA ASP A 296 24.50 0.87 -19.26
C ASP A 296 24.09 0.88 -17.77
N MET A 297 23.61 -0.28 -17.32
CA MET A 297 23.23 -0.51 -15.94
C MET A 297 24.46 -0.64 -15.05
N SER A 298 24.48 0.13 -13.96
CA SER A 298 25.47 -0.05 -12.89
C SER A 298 25.25 -1.36 -12.14
N GLU A 299 26.31 -1.93 -11.55
CA GLU A 299 26.21 -3.17 -10.76
C GLU A 299 25.26 -3.01 -9.57
N GLU A 300 25.20 -1.82 -8.97
CA GLU A 300 24.31 -1.53 -7.87
C GLU A 300 22.84 -1.47 -8.31
N ASN A 301 22.57 -0.87 -9.47
CA ASN A 301 21.24 -0.87 -10.04
C ASN A 301 20.82 -2.28 -10.45
N ARG A 302 21.75 -3.09 -10.98
CA ARG A 302 21.51 -4.49 -11.30
C ARG A 302 21.16 -5.30 -10.05
N GLU A 303 21.97 -5.20 -9.00
CA GLU A 303 21.73 -5.87 -7.71
C GLU A 303 20.34 -5.53 -7.16
N MET A 304 19.99 -4.24 -7.11
CA MET A 304 18.69 -3.79 -6.63
C MET A 304 17.52 -4.30 -7.49
N LEU A 305 17.60 -4.17 -8.81
CA LEU A 305 16.52 -4.59 -9.71
C LEU A 305 16.36 -6.12 -9.72
N THR A 306 17.45 -6.87 -9.59
CA THR A 306 17.42 -8.32 -9.42
C THR A 306 16.70 -8.70 -8.13
N ALA A 307 17.06 -8.10 -6.99
CA ALA A 307 16.39 -8.39 -5.72
C ALA A 307 14.88 -8.09 -5.78
N LEU A 308 14.49 -6.95 -6.36
CA LEU A 308 13.07 -6.61 -6.55
C LEU A 308 12.35 -7.59 -7.48
N LEU A 309 13.00 -8.04 -8.55
CA LEU A 309 12.43 -9.02 -9.46
C LEU A 309 12.26 -10.39 -8.79
N ASP A 310 13.26 -10.83 -8.02
CA ASP A 310 13.27 -12.10 -7.30
C ASP A 310 12.15 -12.16 -6.25
N ASP A 311 11.92 -11.06 -5.52
CA ASP A 311 10.82 -10.95 -4.54
C ASP A 311 9.45 -11.07 -5.21
N ILE A 312 9.23 -10.34 -6.31
CA ILE A 312 7.97 -10.39 -7.07
C ILE A 312 7.77 -11.79 -7.66
N TYR A 313 8.81 -12.36 -8.26
CA TYR A 313 8.78 -13.68 -8.89
C TYR A 313 8.49 -14.78 -7.88
N SER A 314 9.17 -14.76 -6.73
CA SER A 314 8.97 -15.73 -5.66
C SER A 314 7.55 -15.66 -5.07
N ASN A 315 7.03 -14.45 -4.85
CA ASN A 315 5.65 -14.27 -4.41
C ASN A 315 4.66 -14.77 -5.47
N TRP A 316 4.87 -14.44 -6.74
CA TRP A 316 3.99 -14.87 -7.83
C TRP A 316 3.94 -16.40 -7.95
N LEU A 317 5.11 -17.07 -7.94
CA LEU A 317 5.19 -18.53 -7.95
C LEU A 317 4.42 -19.16 -6.79
N GLU A 318 4.62 -18.64 -5.58
CA GLU A 318 3.95 -19.15 -4.39
C GLU A 318 2.43 -19.02 -4.46
N GLN A 319 1.95 -17.83 -4.80
CA GLN A 319 0.52 -17.57 -4.80
C GLN A 319 -0.18 -18.30 -5.95
N VAL A 320 0.43 -18.38 -7.14
CA VAL A 320 -0.12 -19.14 -8.28
C VAL A 320 -0.12 -20.63 -8.00
N ALA A 321 0.94 -21.17 -7.38
CA ALA A 321 1.00 -22.56 -6.94
C ALA A 321 -0.14 -22.86 -5.96
N ASN A 322 -0.32 -22.03 -4.94
CA ASN A 322 -1.39 -22.16 -3.94
C ASN A 322 -2.80 -22.09 -4.56
N LEU A 323 -3.03 -21.15 -5.50
CA LEU A 323 -4.32 -21.00 -6.17
C LEU A 323 -4.69 -22.18 -7.07
N ASN A 324 -3.69 -22.89 -7.59
CA ASN A 324 -3.88 -24.03 -8.47
C ASN A 324 -3.75 -25.39 -7.77
N GLY A 325 -3.40 -25.42 -6.48
CA GLY A 325 -3.09 -26.66 -5.77
C GLY A 325 -1.90 -27.41 -6.36
N LYS A 326 -0.90 -26.67 -6.87
CA LYS A 326 0.31 -27.20 -7.54
C LYS A 326 1.56 -26.82 -6.77
N SER A 327 2.71 -27.40 -7.14
CA SER A 327 4.00 -27.02 -6.57
C SER A 327 4.59 -25.78 -7.27
N LYS A 328 5.53 -25.08 -6.62
CA LYS A 328 6.27 -23.97 -7.27
C LYS A 328 7.00 -24.44 -8.53
N ALA A 329 7.55 -25.66 -8.53
CA ALA A 329 8.22 -26.26 -9.67
C ALA A 329 7.28 -26.47 -10.87
N ASP A 330 6.01 -26.83 -10.64
CA ASP A 330 5.03 -26.95 -11.73
C ASP A 330 4.76 -25.60 -12.40
N VAL A 331 4.72 -24.54 -11.60
CA VAL A 331 4.53 -23.16 -12.09
C VAL A 331 5.77 -22.70 -12.87
N GLU A 332 6.97 -22.99 -12.39
CA GLU A 332 8.21 -22.72 -13.14
C GLU A 332 8.24 -23.47 -14.47
N ASN A 333 7.83 -24.74 -14.48
CA ASN A 333 7.73 -25.53 -15.70
C ASN A 333 6.70 -24.95 -16.68
N LEU A 334 5.56 -24.44 -16.19
CA LEU A 334 4.59 -23.72 -17.02
C LEU A 334 5.23 -22.52 -17.72
N LEU A 335 5.96 -21.69 -16.98
CA LEU A 335 6.62 -20.50 -17.52
C LEU A 335 7.71 -20.86 -18.52
N ASN A 336 8.56 -21.84 -18.18
CA ASN A 336 9.67 -22.28 -19.01
C ASN A 336 9.22 -23.02 -20.29
N ALA A 337 8.06 -23.66 -20.26
CA ALA A 337 7.48 -24.32 -21.43
C ALA A 337 6.93 -23.33 -22.47
N GLY A 338 6.65 -22.08 -22.07
CA GLY A 338 6.14 -21.06 -22.98
C GLY A 338 4.79 -21.42 -23.59
N ILE A 339 3.88 -22.01 -22.80
CA ILE A 339 2.58 -22.50 -23.30
C ILE A 339 1.71 -21.31 -23.75
N PHE A 340 1.43 -21.24 -25.06
CA PHE A 340 0.52 -20.26 -25.65
C PHE A 340 -0.83 -20.86 -26.05
N GLU A 341 -0.91 -22.19 -26.20
CA GLU A 341 -2.14 -22.92 -26.52
C GLU A 341 -3.06 -22.98 -25.29
N ILE A 342 -4.28 -22.46 -25.43
CA ILE A 342 -5.24 -22.37 -24.32
C ILE A 342 -5.74 -23.76 -23.92
N GLU A 343 -5.79 -24.70 -24.87
CA GLU A 343 -6.11 -26.12 -24.66
C GLU A 343 -5.18 -26.76 -23.64
N LYS A 344 -3.86 -26.51 -23.77
CA LYS A 344 -2.85 -27.01 -22.83
C LYS A 344 -2.98 -26.36 -21.45
N LEU A 345 -3.40 -25.09 -21.38
CA LEU A 345 -3.69 -24.45 -20.10
C LEU A 345 -4.89 -25.11 -19.41
N LYS A 346 -5.93 -25.48 -20.16
CA LYS A 346 -7.09 -26.21 -19.63
C LYS A 346 -6.71 -27.62 -19.20
N GLU A 347 -6.02 -28.38 -20.05
CA GLU A 347 -5.55 -29.75 -19.76
C GLU A 347 -4.66 -29.79 -18.52
N GLY A 348 -3.80 -28.78 -18.35
CA GLY A 348 -2.96 -28.61 -17.17
C GLY A 348 -3.69 -28.13 -15.92
N GLY A 349 -4.97 -27.79 -16.00
CA GLY A 349 -5.78 -27.26 -14.88
C GLY A 349 -5.40 -25.83 -14.46
N TRP A 350 -4.77 -25.06 -15.35
CA TRP A 350 -4.36 -23.67 -15.12
C TRP A 350 -5.51 -22.67 -15.33
N ILE A 351 -6.52 -23.08 -16.10
CA ILE A 351 -7.79 -22.37 -16.31
C ILE A 351 -8.95 -23.33 -16.08
N THR A 352 -10.15 -22.80 -15.86
CA THR A 352 -11.34 -23.60 -15.58
C THR A 352 -11.89 -24.24 -16.84
N ASP A 353 -12.14 -23.45 -17.87
CA ASP A 353 -12.66 -23.96 -19.15
C ASP A 353 -12.42 -22.95 -20.29
N ILE A 354 -12.54 -23.45 -21.51
CA ILE A 354 -12.47 -22.65 -22.74
C ILE A 354 -13.89 -22.38 -23.20
N LYS A 355 -14.30 -21.12 -23.17
CA LYS A 355 -15.66 -20.68 -23.53
C LYS A 355 -15.66 -19.32 -24.20
N TYR A 356 -16.53 -19.14 -25.17
CA TYR A 356 -16.91 -17.82 -25.67
C TYR A 356 -17.87 -17.11 -24.70
N GLU A 357 -18.08 -15.81 -24.92
CA GLU A 357 -18.94 -14.99 -24.06
C GLU A 357 -20.40 -15.48 -24.05
N ASP A 358 -20.92 -15.92 -25.19
CA ASP A 358 -22.30 -16.45 -25.32
C ASP A 358 -22.48 -17.77 -24.55
N GLU A 359 -21.48 -18.66 -24.58
CA GLU A 359 -21.47 -19.88 -23.80
C GLU A 359 -21.41 -19.60 -22.29
N LEU A 360 -20.65 -18.58 -21.88
CA LEU A 360 -20.61 -18.12 -20.49
C LEU A 360 -21.94 -17.51 -20.05
N GLU A 361 -22.57 -16.72 -20.92
CA GLU A 361 -23.91 -16.18 -20.63
C GLU A 361 -24.93 -17.31 -20.45
N LYS A 362 -24.89 -18.34 -21.29
CA LYS A 362 -25.75 -19.52 -21.13
C LYS A 362 -25.50 -20.21 -19.79
N MET A 363 -24.24 -20.49 -19.44
CA MET A 363 -23.85 -21.09 -18.17
C MET A 363 -24.31 -20.27 -16.96
N LEU A 364 -24.21 -18.94 -17.03
CA LEU A 364 -24.65 -18.04 -15.97
C LEU A 364 -26.18 -18.01 -15.83
N LYS A 365 -26.94 -18.13 -16.93
CA LYS A 365 -28.41 -18.27 -16.87
C LYS A 365 -28.81 -19.55 -16.15
N GLU A 366 -28.19 -20.68 -16.50
CA GLU A 366 -28.41 -21.98 -15.86
C GLU A 366 -28.08 -21.92 -14.37
N ARG A 367 -26.92 -21.36 -14.00
CA ARG A 367 -26.50 -21.17 -12.59
C ARG A 367 -27.49 -20.33 -11.78
N LEU A 368 -28.17 -19.38 -12.41
CA LEU A 368 -29.17 -18.53 -11.78
C LEU A 368 -30.60 -19.06 -11.85
N ASN A 369 -30.81 -20.25 -12.43
CA ASN A 369 -32.13 -20.83 -12.70
C ASN A 369 -33.05 -19.85 -13.45
N LEU A 370 -32.52 -19.22 -14.51
CA LEU A 370 -33.29 -18.34 -15.39
C LEU A 370 -33.75 -19.11 -16.63
N GLU A 371 -34.99 -18.86 -17.04
CA GLU A 371 -35.54 -19.33 -18.32
C GLU A 371 -34.70 -18.83 -19.51
N GLU A 372 -34.65 -19.60 -20.59
CA GLU A 372 -33.80 -19.31 -21.76
C GLU A 372 -34.08 -17.93 -22.38
N ASP A 373 -35.36 -17.52 -22.41
CA ASP A 373 -35.85 -16.26 -22.97
C ASP A 373 -35.51 -15.03 -22.12
N LYS A 374 -35.17 -15.22 -20.84
CA LYS A 374 -34.82 -14.12 -19.94
C LYS A 374 -33.37 -13.71 -20.13
N GLN A 375 -33.16 -12.40 -20.28
CA GLN A 375 -31.83 -11.81 -20.36
C GLN A 375 -31.16 -11.72 -18.99
N LEU A 376 -29.85 -11.99 -18.96
CA LEU A 376 -29.02 -11.73 -17.78
C LEU A 376 -29.00 -10.24 -17.46
N SER A 377 -29.24 -9.91 -16.19
CA SER A 377 -29.24 -8.53 -15.73
C SER A 377 -27.85 -8.11 -15.25
N PHE A 378 -26.99 -7.67 -16.15
CA PHE A 378 -25.71 -7.08 -15.75
C PHE A 378 -25.88 -5.66 -15.15
N VAL A 379 -25.07 -5.33 -14.16
CA VAL A 379 -24.86 -3.97 -13.68
C VAL A 379 -23.40 -3.58 -13.89
N ASP A 380 -23.18 -2.52 -14.65
CA ASP A 380 -21.85 -1.99 -14.94
C ASP A 380 -21.21 -1.33 -13.70
N TYR A 381 -19.87 -1.40 -13.65
CA TYR A 381 -19.00 -0.73 -12.68
C TYR A 381 -19.46 0.69 -12.32
N LYS A 382 -19.61 1.60 -13.30
CA LYS A 382 -19.95 3.00 -13.06
C LYS A 382 -21.33 3.15 -12.46
N LYS A 383 -22.28 2.33 -12.95
CA LYS A 383 -23.64 2.33 -12.40
C LYS A 383 -23.61 1.87 -10.95
N TYR A 384 -22.86 0.82 -10.64
CA TYR A 384 -22.77 0.25 -9.31
C TYR A 384 -22.01 1.13 -8.30
N SER A 385 -20.99 1.86 -8.73
CA SER A 385 -20.26 2.84 -7.89
C SER A 385 -21.19 3.89 -7.24
N ARG A 386 -22.35 4.17 -7.85
CA ARG A 386 -23.36 5.11 -7.32
C ARG A 386 -24.23 4.55 -6.20
N VAL A 387 -24.16 3.24 -5.92
CA VAL A 387 -24.81 2.64 -4.76
C VAL A 387 -24.08 3.15 -3.52
N LYS A 388 -24.83 3.83 -2.64
CA LYS A 388 -24.29 4.43 -1.43
C LYS A 388 -24.13 3.36 -0.34
N LEU A 389 -23.05 3.44 0.43
CA LEU A 389 -22.77 2.53 1.54
C LEU A 389 -23.92 2.43 2.56
N TRP A 390 -24.58 3.54 2.88
CA TRP A 390 -25.68 3.56 3.85
C TRP A 390 -26.87 2.70 3.43
N THR A 391 -27.09 2.53 2.11
CA THR A 391 -28.14 1.68 1.55
C THR A 391 -27.90 0.20 1.89
N LEU A 392 -26.65 -0.18 2.14
CA LEU A 392 -26.21 -1.53 2.48
C LEU A 392 -25.89 -1.70 3.98
N ASN A 393 -26.27 -0.73 4.83
CA ASN A 393 -25.86 -0.67 6.24
C ASN A 393 -24.33 -0.66 6.46
N LEU A 394 -23.58 -0.25 5.44
CA LEU A 394 -22.11 -0.12 5.50
C LEU A 394 -21.67 1.30 5.85
N ALA A 395 -22.59 2.26 5.95
CA ALA A 395 -22.27 3.59 6.48
C ALA A 395 -22.80 3.73 7.91
N GLY A 396 -22.02 4.38 8.77
CA GLY A 396 -22.42 4.74 10.12
C GLY A 396 -21.31 5.50 10.83
N GLY A 397 -21.67 6.29 11.84
CA GLY A 397 -20.74 7.11 12.61
C GLY A 397 -20.95 8.61 12.42
N ARG A 398 -20.77 9.38 13.50
CA ARG A 398 -20.62 10.84 13.43
C ARG A 398 -19.16 11.24 13.18
N ASP A 399 -18.24 10.39 13.60
CA ASP A 399 -16.81 10.62 13.47
C ASP A 399 -16.31 10.29 12.06
N GLN A 400 -15.55 11.22 11.51
CA GLN A 400 -15.02 11.16 10.15
C GLN A 400 -13.49 10.99 10.17
N ILE A 401 -12.97 10.20 9.23
CA ILE A 401 -11.54 10.09 8.94
C ILE A 401 -11.32 10.64 7.53
N ALA A 402 -10.41 11.61 7.39
CA ALA A 402 -10.06 12.17 6.09
C ALA A 402 -9.10 11.24 5.35
N VAL A 403 -9.29 11.06 4.04
CA VAL A 403 -8.32 10.34 3.19
C VAL A 403 -7.70 11.31 2.19
N LEU A 404 -6.45 11.70 2.47
CA LEU A 404 -5.61 12.59 1.66
C LEU A 404 -4.87 11.74 0.62
N ARG A 405 -5.15 11.94 -0.67
CA ARG A 405 -4.56 11.15 -1.78
C ARG A 405 -3.41 11.91 -2.44
N ALA A 406 -2.21 11.37 -2.29
CA ALA A 406 -0.98 11.86 -2.90
C ALA A 406 -0.55 10.87 -4.00
N ALA A 407 -1.04 11.08 -5.23
CA ALA A 407 -0.74 10.21 -6.37
C ALA A 407 -0.02 10.97 -7.50
N GLY A 408 1.03 10.38 -8.05
CA GLY A 408 1.86 10.95 -9.11
C GLY A 408 3.13 11.65 -8.63
N SER A 409 3.86 12.27 -9.55
CA SER A 409 5.11 12.99 -9.27
C SER A 409 4.86 14.27 -8.46
N ILE A 410 5.79 14.62 -7.58
CA ILE A 410 5.69 15.79 -6.70
C ILE A 410 6.28 17.03 -7.39
N SER A 411 5.49 18.10 -7.45
CA SER A 411 5.85 19.40 -8.03
C SER A 411 5.52 20.54 -7.07
N ARG A 412 6.17 21.71 -7.24
CA ARG A 412 5.96 22.87 -6.37
C ARG A 412 4.61 23.55 -6.60
N THR A 413 4.20 23.68 -7.86
CA THR A 413 2.98 24.39 -8.28
C THR A 413 2.26 23.62 -9.38
N LYS A 414 0.96 23.84 -9.52
CA LYS A 414 0.17 23.28 -10.62
C LYS A 414 0.75 23.72 -11.98
N GLY A 415 1.04 22.77 -12.86
CA GLY A 415 1.51 23.05 -14.22
C GLY A 415 3.02 23.25 -14.40
N GLY A 416 3.86 22.93 -13.39
CA GLY A 416 5.27 22.65 -13.65
C GLY A 416 5.43 21.54 -14.70
N ILE A 417 6.61 21.38 -15.32
CA ILE A 417 6.86 20.36 -16.35
C ILE A 417 6.59 18.96 -15.77
N ASN A 418 5.35 18.50 -15.90
CA ASN A 418 4.89 17.18 -15.49
C ASN A 418 5.11 16.25 -16.67
N ILE A 419 6.25 15.58 -16.67
CA ILE A 419 6.48 14.44 -17.57
C ILE A 419 5.63 13.29 -17.01
N GLY A 420 4.33 13.21 -17.39
CA GLY A 420 3.49 12.03 -17.08
C GLY A 420 2.07 12.22 -16.51
N GLY A 421 1.42 13.39 -16.61
CA GLY A 421 0.00 13.57 -16.20
C GLY A 421 -0.21 14.02 -14.75
N ASP A 422 -1.42 13.80 -14.20
CA ASP A 422 -1.86 14.23 -12.86
C ASP A 422 -0.81 13.93 -11.79
N GLY A 423 -0.21 14.99 -11.23
CA GLY A 423 0.81 14.94 -10.19
C GLY A 423 0.39 15.67 -8.92
N ILE A 424 1.20 15.54 -7.87
CA ILE A 424 0.97 16.20 -6.59
C ILE A 424 1.48 17.63 -6.69
N ALA A 425 0.55 18.60 -6.67
CA ALA A 425 0.88 20.01 -6.52
C ALA A 425 0.99 20.35 -5.02
N SER A 426 2.21 20.66 -4.57
CA SER A 426 2.52 20.81 -3.14
C SER A 426 1.70 21.88 -2.45
N ASP A 427 1.49 23.03 -3.10
CA ASP A 427 0.68 24.15 -2.60
C ASP A 427 -0.75 23.71 -2.26
N GLN A 428 -1.41 23.07 -3.21
CA GLN A 428 -2.79 22.59 -3.07
C GLN A 428 -2.90 21.47 -2.03
N PHE A 429 -1.92 20.56 -2.01
CA PHE A 429 -1.92 19.46 -1.05
C PHE A 429 -1.69 19.95 0.38
N ILE A 430 -0.81 20.95 0.57
CA ILE A 430 -0.60 21.61 1.87
C ILE A 430 -1.89 22.26 2.37
N GLU A 431 -2.64 22.94 1.52
CA GLU A 431 -3.93 23.52 1.90
C GLU A 431 -4.92 22.44 2.37
N GLN A 432 -4.99 21.31 1.69
CA GLN A 432 -5.83 20.18 2.10
C GLN A 432 -5.39 19.61 3.46
N ILE A 433 -4.09 19.46 3.69
CA ILE A 433 -3.54 19.01 4.98
C ILE A 433 -3.97 19.97 6.10
N ARG A 434 -3.87 21.29 5.86
CA ARG A 434 -4.28 22.32 6.83
C ARG A 434 -5.79 22.27 7.12
N GLN A 435 -6.62 22.11 6.07
CA GLN A 435 -8.07 21.94 6.24
C GLN A 435 -8.42 20.72 7.10
N VAL A 436 -7.76 19.58 6.86
CA VAL A 436 -7.96 18.37 7.65
C VAL A 436 -7.48 18.56 9.08
N ARG A 437 -6.33 19.20 9.29
CA ARG A 437 -5.76 19.49 10.61
C ARG A 437 -6.68 20.37 11.45
N ASP A 438 -7.16 21.46 10.88
CA ASP A 438 -7.88 22.50 11.62
C ASP A 438 -9.42 22.28 11.61
N GLY A 439 -9.93 21.41 10.74
CA GLY A 439 -11.34 21.02 10.70
C GLY A 439 -11.80 20.19 11.89
N LYS A 440 -12.93 20.53 12.52
CA LYS A 440 -13.44 19.84 13.73
C LYS A 440 -14.09 18.47 13.46
N ASN A 441 -14.47 18.21 12.21
CA ASN A 441 -15.21 17.00 11.83
C ASN A 441 -14.31 15.76 11.73
N PHE A 442 -13.03 15.95 11.40
CA PHE A 442 -12.09 14.84 11.23
C PHE A 442 -11.43 14.45 12.54
N LYS A 443 -11.57 13.19 12.95
CA LYS A 443 -10.92 12.62 14.14
C LYS A 443 -9.53 12.06 13.85
N ALA A 444 -9.29 11.63 12.61
CA ALA A 444 -8.02 11.12 12.13
C ALA A 444 -7.86 11.37 10.63
N ALA A 445 -6.70 11.05 10.10
CA ALA A 445 -6.41 11.11 8.66
C ALA A 445 -5.64 9.89 8.18
N ILE A 446 -5.90 9.50 6.93
CA ILE A 446 -5.11 8.55 6.16
C ILE A 446 -4.43 9.33 5.04
N LEU A 447 -3.11 9.22 4.95
CA LEU A 447 -2.32 9.69 3.83
C LEU A 447 -2.10 8.52 2.87
N ARG A 448 -2.87 8.48 1.78
CA ARG A 448 -2.77 7.45 0.73
C ARG A 448 -1.74 7.90 -0.31
N ILE A 449 -0.64 7.17 -0.47
CA ILE A 449 0.52 7.55 -1.28
C ILE A 449 0.71 6.59 -2.45
N ASP A 450 0.79 7.14 -3.65
CA ASP A 450 1.19 6.45 -4.87
C ASP A 450 2.11 7.36 -5.70
N SER A 451 3.35 7.55 -5.24
CA SER A 451 4.27 8.55 -5.75
C SER A 451 5.73 8.04 -5.82
N PRO A 452 6.41 8.24 -6.97
CA PRO A 452 7.84 8.00 -7.10
C PRO A 452 8.70 9.11 -6.44
N GLY A 453 8.05 10.16 -5.90
CA GLY A 453 8.70 11.35 -5.37
C GLY A 453 8.71 12.51 -6.36
N GLY A 454 9.68 13.41 -6.22
CA GLY A 454 9.80 14.61 -7.05
C GLY A 454 10.60 15.70 -6.33
N ASP A 455 10.12 16.94 -6.41
CA ASP A 455 10.82 18.09 -5.84
C ASP A 455 11.05 17.95 -4.32
N ALA A 456 12.31 18.13 -3.91
CA ALA A 456 12.74 17.91 -2.53
C ALA A 456 12.17 18.96 -1.56
N LEU A 457 12.07 20.22 -2.00
CA LEU A 457 11.52 21.30 -1.17
C LEU A 457 10.02 21.12 -0.95
N ALA A 458 9.28 20.84 -2.02
CA ALA A 458 7.86 20.49 -1.95
C ALA A 458 7.61 19.33 -0.98
N SER A 459 8.41 18.27 -1.09
CA SER A 459 8.33 17.10 -0.21
C SER A 459 8.56 17.48 1.26
N ASP A 460 9.53 18.35 1.54
CA ASP A 460 9.82 18.83 2.89
C ASP A 460 8.68 19.68 3.48
N LEU A 461 8.15 20.62 2.69
CA LEU A 461 7.05 21.48 3.13
C LEU A 461 5.78 20.66 3.43
N MET A 462 5.47 19.67 2.58
CA MET A 462 4.38 18.73 2.84
C MET A 462 4.64 17.89 4.09
N TRP A 463 5.85 17.34 4.26
CA TRP A 463 6.23 16.60 5.47
C TRP A 463 6.05 17.43 6.74
N ARG A 464 6.43 18.71 6.70
CA ARG A 464 6.26 19.62 7.84
C ARG A 464 4.79 19.78 8.21
N GLU A 465 3.91 19.99 7.24
CA GLU A 465 2.47 20.15 7.49
C GLU A 465 1.82 18.84 7.95
N LEU A 466 2.24 17.70 7.39
CA LEU A 466 1.81 16.37 7.83
C LEU A 466 2.26 16.06 9.26
N ARG A 467 3.47 16.48 9.66
CA ARG A 467 3.94 16.37 11.06
C ARG A 467 3.08 17.19 12.01
N LEU A 468 2.70 18.42 11.61
CA LEU A 468 1.79 19.26 12.39
C LEU A 468 0.38 18.64 12.48
N LEU A 469 -0.07 17.96 11.43
CA LEU A 469 -1.31 17.19 11.45
C LEU A 469 -1.20 16.00 12.42
N ALA A 470 -0.16 15.18 12.30
CA ALA A 470 0.10 14.00 13.12
C ALA A 470 0.25 14.32 14.62
N ALA A 471 0.72 15.53 14.95
CA ALA A 471 0.81 16.01 16.32
C ALA A 471 -0.56 16.37 16.93
N LYS A 472 -1.55 16.74 16.10
CA LYS A 472 -2.91 17.08 16.56
C LYS A 472 -3.90 15.92 16.44
N LYS A 473 -3.72 15.05 15.45
CA LYS A 473 -4.66 13.98 15.09
C LYS A 473 -3.90 12.75 14.62
N PRO A 474 -4.38 11.53 14.91
CA PRO A 474 -3.79 10.31 14.36
C PRO A 474 -3.70 10.37 12.83
N LEU A 475 -2.50 10.16 12.30
CA LEU A 475 -2.19 10.11 10.88
C LEU A 475 -1.55 8.75 10.55
N ILE A 476 -2.15 8.01 9.61
CA ILE A 476 -1.61 6.75 9.10
C ILE A 476 -1.25 6.94 7.62
N ALA A 477 -0.02 6.64 7.24
CA ALA A 477 0.36 6.56 5.83
C ALA A 477 0.02 5.16 5.28
N SER A 478 -0.68 5.11 4.14
CA SER A 478 -0.96 3.90 3.39
C SER A 478 -0.30 4.01 2.03
N MET A 479 0.65 3.11 1.74
CA MET A 479 1.40 3.09 0.49
C MET A 479 0.74 2.13 -0.51
N ALA A 480 0.60 2.59 -1.76
CA ALA A 480 0.03 1.83 -2.88
C ALA A 480 1.14 1.14 -3.70
N ASP A 481 1.19 1.34 -5.02
CA ASP A 481 2.25 0.77 -5.87
C ASP A 481 3.61 1.33 -5.49
N VAL A 482 3.72 2.66 -5.32
CA VAL A 482 4.99 3.33 -5.06
C VAL A 482 4.85 4.38 -3.96
N ALA A 483 5.79 4.41 -3.02
CA ALA A 483 5.95 5.49 -2.05
C ALA A 483 7.45 5.73 -1.82
N ALA A 484 8.15 6.14 -2.87
CA ALA A 484 9.61 6.24 -2.90
C ALA A 484 10.07 7.71 -2.88
N SER A 485 11.30 7.97 -2.42
CA SER A 485 11.92 9.30 -2.44
C SER A 485 11.02 10.32 -1.70
N GLY A 486 10.55 11.38 -2.38
CA GLY A 486 9.58 12.34 -1.82
C GLY A 486 8.27 11.71 -1.32
N GLY A 487 7.84 10.58 -1.91
CA GLY A 487 6.71 9.78 -1.41
C GLY A 487 6.97 9.20 -0.03
N TYR A 488 8.15 8.60 0.17
CA TYR A 488 8.59 8.10 1.48
C TYR A 488 8.80 9.26 2.47
N TYR A 489 9.32 10.39 1.99
CA TYR A 489 9.49 11.61 2.76
C TYR A 489 8.16 12.08 3.37
N MET A 490 7.05 12.05 2.62
CA MET A 490 5.73 12.34 3.21
C MET A 490 5.30 11.26 4.21
N ALA A 491 5.51 9.98 3.88
CA ALA A 491 5.06 8.86 4.72
C ALA A 491 5.66 8.89 6.13
N MET A 492 6.95 9.24 6.25
CA MET A 492 7.64 9.33 7.54
C MET A 492 7.16 10.50 8.43
N ALA A 493 6.22 11.33 7.98
CA ALA A 493 5.52 12.27 8.85
C ALA A 493 4.41 11.62 9.70
N ALA A 494 3.90 10.46 9.27
CA ALA A 494 2.77 9.78 9.89
C ALA A 494 3.16 9.07 11.19
N ASN A 495 2.16 8.82 12.06
CA ASN A 495 2.34 8.05 13.29
C ASN A 495 2.58 6.56 13.01
N ALA A 496 1.97 6.03 11.94
CA ALA A 496 2.15 4.67 11.48
C ALA A 496 2.22 4.65 9.94
N ILE A 497 2.96 3.68 9.41
CA ILE A 497 3.08 3.43 7.97
C ILE A 497 2.65 1.99 7.71
N VAL A 498 1.73 1.81 6.75
CA VAL A 498 1.34 0.50 6.22
C VAL A 498 1.61 0.48 4.71
N ALA A 499 2.09 -0.65 4.22
CA ALA A 499 2.42 -0.88 2.82
C ALA A 499 1.97 -2.27 2.40
N GLU A 500 1.63 -2.45 1.12
CA GLU A 500 1.46 -3.79 0.56
C GLU A 500 2.83 -4.46 0.45
N GLN A 501 2.85 -5.80 0.44
CA GLN A 501 4.10 -6.57 0.43
C GLN A 501 5.00 -6.22 -0.77
N LEU A 502 4.40 -5.94 -1.93
CA LEU A 502 5.09 -5.59 -3.17
C LEU A 502 5.07 -4.07 -3.47
N THR A 503 4.80 -3.23 -2.49
CA THR A 503 4.95 -1.77 -2.61
C THR A 503 6.42 -1.41 -2.79
N LEU A 504 6.73 -0.60 -3.81
CA LEU A 504 8.06 -0.02 -3.98
C LEU A 504 8.22 1.23 -3.10
N THR A 505 9.04 1.15 -2.05
CA THR A 505 9.21 2.25 -1.09
C THR A 505 10.69 2.52 -0.78
N GLY A 506 10.95 3.48 0.12
CA GLY A 506 12.30 3.91 0.46
C GLY A 506 12.89 4.84 -0.59
N SER A 507 13.95 4.41 -1.30
CA SER A 507 14.74 5.28 -2.19
C SER A 507 15.26 6.55 -1.48
N ILE A 508 15.71 6.38 -0.24
CA ILE A 508 16.28 7.46 0.59
C ILE A 508 17.62 7.85 0.01
N GLY A 509 17.63 8.94 -0.75
CA GLY A 509 18.77 9.41 -1.52
C GLY A 509 18.38 10.65 -2.31
N VAL A 510 19.38 11.42 -2.73
CA VAL A 510 19.17 12.64 -3.50
C VAL A 510 19.82 12.48 -4.87
N VAL A 511 19.08 12.85 -5.90
CA VAL A 511 19.62 13.05 -7.23
C VAL A 511 19.29 14.48 -7.64
N THR A 512 20.29 15.20 -8.14
CA THR A 512 20.11 16.50 -8.76
C THR A 512 20.99 16.53 -9.99
N GLY A 513 20.58 17.28 -11.02
CA GLY A 513 21.36 17.37 -12.23
C GLY A 513 20.97 18.56 -13.07
N ARG A 514 21.89 18.93 -13.95
CA ARG A 514 21.68 19.91 -15.01
C ARG A 514 22.31 19.41 -16.31
N PHE A 515 22.03 20.10 -17.40
CA PHE A 515 22.65 19.83 -18.69
C PHE A 515 23.57 20.99 -19.07
N SER A 516 24.79 20.66 -19.48
CA SER A 516 25.64 21.56 -20.25
C SER A 516 25.35 21.32 -21.74
N LEU A 517 25.04 22.41 -22.44
CA LEU A 517 24.66 22.45 -23.85
C LEU A 517 25.76 23.05 -24.72
N GLU A 518 26.94 23.32 -24.16
CA GLU A 518 28.10 23.92 -24.86
C GLU A 518 28.35 23.25 -26.23
N LYS A 519 28.57 21.93 -26.24
CA LYS A 519 28.85 21.16 -27.47
C LYS A 519 27.67 21.15 -28.44
N LEU A 520 26.43 21.10 -27.94
CA LEU A 520 25.23 21.20 -28.78
C LEU A 520 25.17 22.56 -29.46
N TYR A 521 25.40 23.63 -28.69
CA TYR A 521 25.38 25.00 -29.17
C TYR A 521 26.45 25.25 -30.21
N GLU A 522 27.69 24.79 -29.97
CA GLU A 522 28.77 24.79 -30.96
C GLU A 522 28.35 24.08 -32.25
N LYS A 523 27.74 22.90 -32.13
CA LYS A 523 27.32 22.07 -33.28
C LYS A 523 26.23 22.72 -34.13
N VAL A 524 25.30 23.47 -33.52
CA VAL A 524 24.20 24.13 -34.24
C VAL A 524 24.50 25.59 -34.57
N GLY A 525 25.67 26.11 -34.21
CA GLY A 525 26.04 27.50 -34.42
C GLY A 525 25.23 28.49 -33.55
N TYR A 526 24.77 28.06 -32.37
CA TYR A 526 24.08 28.91 -31.42
C TYR A 526 25.06 29.47 -30.39
N THR A 527 24.94 30.75 -30.04
CA THR A 527 25.83 31.42 -29.07
C THR A 527 25.00 32.17 -28.04
N LYS A 528 25.39 32.05 -26.77
CA LYS A 528 24.74 32.71 -25.64
C LYS A 528 25.81 33.36 -24.77
N GLU A 529 25.82 34.69 -24.72
CA GLU A 529 26.73 35.46 -23.86
C GLU A 529 26.05 35.83 -22.55
N VAL A 530 26.77 35.73 -21.43
CA VAL A 530 26.26 36.05 -20.10
C VAL A 530 27.21 37.01 -19.41
N ILE A 531 26.67 38.08 -18.86
CA ILE A 531 27.38 39.03 -18.01
C ILE A 531 26.82 38.88 -16.61
N SER A 532 27.64 38.41 -15.68
CA SER A 532 27.21 38.09 -14.32
C SER A 532 27.95 38.92 -13.27
N ARG A 533 27.36 39.01 -12.07
CA ARG A 533 27.98 39.58 -10.87
C ARG A 533 27.72 38.64 -9.70
N GLY A 534 28.78 38.24 -9.00
CA GLY A 534 28.72 37.27 -7.90
C GLY A 534 29.31 35.91 -8.31
N LYS A 535 30.06 35.28 -7.38
CA LYS A 535 30.85 34.07 -7.64
C LYS A 535 30.05 32.88 -8.19
N PHE A 536 28.77 32.76 -7.85
CA PHE A 536 27.91 31.63 -8.23
C PHE A 536 26.70 32.06 -9.06
N ALA A 537 26.74 33.25 -9.67
CA ALA A 537 25.62 33.81 -10.41
C ALA A 537 25.28 33.06 -11.71
N GLU A 538 26.13 32.12 -12.12
CA GLU A 538 25.97 31.32 -13.34
C GLU A 538 25.85 29.81 -13.04
N LEU A 539 25.42 29.45 -11.83
CA LEU A 539 25.26 28.06 -11.43
C LEU A 539 24.18 27.33 -12.28
N ASP A 540 23.23 28.08 -12.81
CA ASP A 540 22.17 27.64 -13.73
C ASP A 540 22.51 27.86 -15.21
N ALA A 541 23.71 28.36 -15.53
CA ALA A 541 24.15 28.57 -16.91
C ALA A 541 24.31 27.24 -17.65
N GLU A 542 23.53 27.04 -18.71
CA GLU A 542 23.53 25.83 -19.53
C GLU A 542 24.58 25.86 -20.65
N GLN A 543 25.03 27.04 -21.08
CA GLN A 543 25.92 27.20 -22.23
C GLN A 543 27.38 26.77 -21.98
N ARG A 544 27.70 26.34 -20.76
CA ARG A 544 29.03 25.85 -20.35
C ARG A 544 28.92 24.83 -19.20
N PRO A 545 29.92 23.95 -19.03
CA PRO A 545 30.01 23.10 -17.85
C PRO A 545 30.22 23.91 -16.56
N LEU A 546 29.95 23.29 -15.41
CA LEU A 546 30.19 23.91 -14.10
C LEU A 546 31.69 24.18 -13.93
N ARG A 547 32.03 25.36 -13.42
CA ARG A 547 33.39 25.62 -12.93
C ARG A 547 33.72 24.73 -11.74
N PRO A 548 35.01 24.48 -11.41
CA PRO A 548 35.38 23.63 -10.28
C PRO A 548 34.75 24.05 -8.94
N ASP A 549 34.67 25.35 -8.67
CA ASP A 549 34.05 25.90 -7.46
C ASP A 549 32.51 25.75 -7.45
N GLU A 550 31.87 25.90 -8.61
CA GLU A 550 30.44 25.61 -8.81
C GLU A 550 30.13 24.11 -8.65
N LYS A 551 30.98 23.21 -9.16
CA LYS A 551 30.87 21.76 -8.98
C LYS A 551 30.91 21.38 -7.51
N GLU A 552 31.86 21.94 -6.76
CA GLU A 552 31.98 21.73 -5.32
C GLU A 552 30.73 22.24 -4.57
N PHE A 553 30.26 23.45 -4.89
CA PHE A 553 29.05 24.02 -4.30
C PHE A 553 27.80 23.18 -4.60
N PHE A 554 27.67 22.70 -5.84
CA PHE A 554 26.55 21.86 -6.27
C PHE A 554 26.56 20.50 -5.54
N ALA A 555 27.72 19.86 -5.41
CA ALA A 555 27.88 18.62 -4.66
C ALA A 555 27.56 18.81 -3.16
N LYS A 556 28.06 19.88 -2.53
CA LYS A 556 27.74 20.22 -1.13
C LYS A 556 26.23 20.44 -0.93
N SER A 557 25.58 21.11 -1.86
CA SER A 557 24.13 21.33 -1.81
C SER A 557 23.34 20.01 -1.87
N ALA A 558 23.75 19.08 -2.73
CA ALA A 558 23.17 17.74 -2.80
C ALA A 558 23.39 16.95 -1.51
N GLN A 559 24.59 17.03 -0.93
CA GLN A 559 24.94 16.39 0.34
C GLN A 559 24.11 16.92 1.51
N GLU A 560 23.90 18.23 1.59
CA GLU A 560 23.04 18.85 2.62
C GLU A 560 21.57 18.42 2.48
N ALA A 561 21.06 18.34 1.25
CA ALA A 561 19.72 17.81 1.00
C ALA A 561 19.60 16.34 1.44
N TYR A 562 20.61 15.52 1.15
CA TYR A 562 20.65 14.13 1.58
C TYR A 562 20.69 14.00 3.10
N ARG A 563 21.57 14.78 3.76
CA ARG A 563 21.67 14.82 5.22
C ARG A 563 20.31 15.12 5.86
N ARG A 564 19.60 16.16 5.39
CA ARG A 564 18.27 16.50 5.89
C ARG A 564 17.26 15.36 5.71
N PHE A 565 17.29 14.67 4.56
CA PHE A 565 16.38 13.56 4.31
C PHE A 565 16.70 12.38 5.24
N ARG A 566 17.96 11.94 5.27
CA ARG A 566 18.44 10.86 6.14
C ARG A 566 18.13 11.13 7.60
N ASP A 567 18.46 12.32 8.11
CA ASP A 567 18.31 12.66 9.52
C ASP A 567 16.83 12.66 9.94
N LYS A 568 15.92 13.11 9.05
CA LYS A 568 14.48 13.01 9.32
C LYS A 568 13.95 11.60 9.20
N ALA A 569 14.49 10.78 8.30
CA ALA A 569 14.13 9.36 8.23
C ALA A 569 14.56 8.64 9.52
N ALA A 570 15.78 8.87 9.99
CA ALA A 570 16.29 8.33 11.24
C ALA A 570 15.41 8.76 12.43
N LEU A 571 15.16 10.07 12.56
CA LEU A 571 14.29 10.63 13.60
C LEU A 571 12.88 10.02 13.58
N SER A 572 12.27 9.86 12.41
CA SER A 572 10.92 9.33 12.29
C SER A 572 10.83 7.81 12.47
N ARG A 573 11.96 7.10 12.42
CA ARG A 573 12.03 5.64 12.63
C ARG A 573 12.70 5.26 13.95
N SER A 574 12.93 6.24 14.83
CA SER A 574 13.60 6.06 16.12
C SER A 574 14.98 5.41 15.98
N MET A 575 15.71 5.80 14.93
CA MET A 575 17.08 5.38 14.68
C MET A 575 18.02 6.53 15.06
N GLU A 576 19.15 6.21 15.69
CA GLU A 576 20.19 7.18 16.06
C GLU A 576 20.98 7.72 14.86
#